data_AF-A0A3P6QAP5-F1
#
_entry.id   AF-A0A3P6QAP5-F1
#
_cell.length_a   1.000
_cell.length_b   1.000
_cell.length_c   1.000
_cell.angle_alpha   90.00
_cell.angle_beta   90.00
_cell.angle_gamma   90.00
#
_symmetry.space_group_name_H-M   'P 1'
#
loop_
_entity.id
_entity.type
_entity.pdbx_description
1 polymer ?
#
loop_
_entity_poly.entity_id
_entity_poly.type
_entity_poly.pdbx_seq_one_letter_code
_entity_poly.pdbx_strand_id
1 'polypeptide(L)'
;MQSIPAHLQKMCCVVWHPIDPYCFVTTSADGYIKMWNFGDLSKPRHSIGVLPAPVWKLKFSFDGEEFASIPLPQRGIQSSKNTLNVWRTGELDNAQAMKVIFIIIY
;
A
#
# COMPACT_ATOMS: atom_id res chain seq x y z
N MET A 1 -13.76 -21.24 0.89
CA MET A 1 -13.00 -20.44 -0.08
C MET A 1 -13.86 -19.26 -0.48
N GLN A 2 -13.38 -18.01 -0.31
CA GLN A 2 -14.09 -16.78 -0.64
C GLN A 2 -13.24 -15.93 -1.59
N SER A 3 -13.86 -15.33 -2.61
CA SER A 3 -13.19 -14.48 -3.60
C SER A 3 -13.77 -13.07 -3.54
N ILE A 4 -12.91 -12.05 -3.63
CA ILE A 4 -13.33 -10.64 -3.53
C ILE A 4 -12.76 -9.83 -4.71
N PRO A 5 -13.57 -8.94 -5.34
CA PRO A 5 -13.09 -8.05 -6.38
C PRO A 5 -12.30 -6.89 -5.76
N ALA A 6 -11.00 -7.09 -5.54
CA ALA A 6 -10.18 -6.12 -4.82
C ALA A 6 -9.70 -4.94 -5.68
N HIS A 7 -9.29 -5.18 -6.94
CA HIS A 7 -8.59 -4.20 -7.78
C HIS A 7 -9.02 -4.30 -9.25
N LEU A 8 -8.81 -3.22 -10.01
CA LEU A 8 -9.17 -3.15 -11.43
C LEU A 8 -8.07 -3.67 -12.38
N GLN A 9 -6.87 -3.84 -11.84
CA GLN A 9 -5.70 -4.37 -12.55
C GLN A 9 -5.04 -5.49 -11.74
N LYS A 10 -4.03 -6.11 -12.34
CA LYS A 10 -3.24 -7.18 -11.72
C LYS A 10 -2.73 -6.78 -10.33
N MET A 11 -3.11 -7.57 -9.33
CA MET A 11 -2.57 -7.46 -7.97
C MET A 11 -1.11 -7.88 -7.95
N CYS A 12 -0.27 -7.10 -7.26
CA CYS A 12 1.17 -7.33 -7.20
C CYS A 12 1.61 -7.96 -5.88
N CYS A 13 1.01 -7.53 -4.77
CA CYS A 13 1.38 -7.98 -3.44
C CYS A 13 0.18 -7.96 -2.49
N VAL A 14 0.15 -8.91 -1.56
CA VAL A 14 -0.72 -8.95 -0.39
C VAL A 14 0.14 -9.16 0.85
N VAL A 15 -0.14 -8.41 1.92
CA VAL A 15 0.63 -8.48 3.17
C VAL A 15 -0.33 -8.36 4.35
N TRP A 16 -0.22 -9.30 5.28
CA TRP A 16 -0.93 -9.23 6.56
C TRP A 16 -0.25 -8.27 7.51
N HIS A 17 -1.05 -7.57 8.30
CA HIS A 17 -0.54 -6.74 9.37
C HIS A 17 0.10 -7.66 10.45
N PRO A 18 1.26 -7.29 11.02
CA PRO A 18 2.00 -8.18 11.92
C PRO A 18 1.34 -8.39 13.29
N ILE A 19 0.58 -7.38 13.77
CA ILE A 19 -0.10 -7.43 15.08
C ILE A 19 -1.62 -7.64 14.96
N ASP A 20 -2.32 -6.84 14.15
CA ASP A 20 -3.77 -7.00 13.89
C ASP A 20 -4.07 -8.15 12.90
N PRO A 21 -4.62 -9.29 13.34
CA PRO A 21 -4.90 -10.43 12.48
C PRO A 21 -6.10 -10.20 11.54
N TYR A 22 -6.91 -9.16 11.78
CA TYR A 22 -8.02 -8.81 10.91
C TYR A 22 -7.61 -7.81 9.83
N CYS A 23 -6.37 -7.32 9.82
CA CYS A 23 -5.93 -6.33 8.86
C CYS A 23 -4.96 -6.92 7.82
N PHE A 24 -5.22 -6.65 6.55
CA PHE A 24 -4.25 -6.90 5.49
C PHE A 24 -4.31 -5.83 4.41
N VAL A 25 -3.22 -5.68 3.68
CA VAL A 25 -3.07 -4.68 2.63
C VAL A 25 -2.77 -5.36 1.31
N THR A 26 -3.42 -4.87 0.25
CA THR A 26 -3.21 -5.29 -1.13
C THR A 26 -2.70 -4.14 -1.98
N THR A 27 -1.92 -4.47 -2.99
CA THR A 27 -1.37 -3.51 -3.95
C THR A 27 -1.62 -4.00 -5.37
N SER A 28 -1.79 -3.06 -6.31
CA SER A 28 -2.07 -3.40 -7.70
C SER A 28 -1.40 -2.43 -8.67
N ALA A 29 -1.30 -2.88 -9.91
CA ALA A 29 -0.89 -2.06 -11.05
C ALA A 29 -1.89 -0.95 -11.40
N ASP A 30 -3.08 -0.93 -10.77
CA ASP A 30 -4.05 0.17 -10.90
C ASP A 30 -3.61 1.45 -10.17
N GLY A 31 -2.48 1.42 -9.44
CA GLY A 31 -1.94 2.56 -8.70
C GLY A 31 -2.59 2.75 -7.33
N TYR A 32 -3.33 1.75 -6.83
CA TYR A 32 -3.95 1.77 -5.52
C TYR A 32 -3.30 0.78 -4.55
N ILE A 33 -3.21 1.23 -3.29
CA ILE A 33 -2.96 0.38 -2.12
C ILE A 33 -4.27 0.34 -1.33
N LYS A 34 -4.79 -0.85 -1.06
CA LYS A 34 -6.06 -1.02 -0.34
C LYS A 34 -5.84 -1.78 0.95
N MET A 35 -6.37 -1.26 2.04
CA MET A 35 -6.37 -1.89 3.35
C MET A 35 -7.74 -2.52 3.59
N TRP A 36 -7.75 -3.75 4.08
CA TRP A 36 -8.93 -4.58 4.24
C TRP A 36 -9.08 -5.03 5.68
N ASN A 37 -10.33 -5.16 6.11
CA ASN A 37 -10.68 -5.82 7.35
C ASN A 37 -11.22 -7.21 7.02
N PHE A 38 -10.62 -8.27 7.54
CA PHE A 38 -11.05 -9.65 7.32
C PHE A 38 -12.47 -9.93 7.86
N GLY A 39 -12.90 -9.18 8.88
CA GLY A 39 -14.28 -9.24 9.40
C GLY A 39 -15.31 -8.60 8.45
N ASP A 40 -14.90 -7.70 7.56
CA ASP A 40 -15.76 -7.07 6.55
C ASP A 40 -14.99 -6.87 5.23
N LEU A 41 -15.15 -7.83 4.32
CA LEU A 41 -14.53 -7.82 3.00
C LEU A 41 -15.41 -7.19 1.91
N SER A 42 -16.55 -6.59 2.27
CA SER A 42 -17.45 -5.97 1.29
C SER A 42 -16.81 -4.77 0.59
N LYS A 43 -15.94 -4.06 1.33
CA LYS A 43 -15.22 -2.88 0.87
C LYS A 43 -13.86 -2.77 1.55
N PRO A 44 -12.87 -2.14 0.90
CA PRO A 44 -11.63 -1.79 1.58
C PRO A 44 -11.93 -0.80 2.70
N ARG A 45 -11.30 -1.01 3.87
CA ARG A 45 -11.32 -0.08 4.99
C ARG A 45 -10.71 1.27 4.57
N HIS A 46 -9.58 1.22 3.84
CA HIS A 46 -8.94 2.40 3.27
C HIS A 46 -8.44 2.11 1.86
N SER A 47 -8.52 3.11 0.99
CA SER A 47 -7.96 3.07 -0.36
C SER A 47 -7.04 4.26 -0.55
N ILE A 48 -5.75 3.99 -0.68
CA ILE A 48 -4.71 4.96 -0.96
C ILE A 48 -4.50 4.93 -2.47
N GLY A 49 -4.76 6.05 -3.14
CA GLY A 49 -4.88 6.10 -4.60
C GLY A 49 -3.99 7.13 -5.29
N VAL A 50 -3.91 6.97 -6.61
CA VAL A 50 -3.19 7.83 -7.57
C VAL A 50 -1.68 7.88 -7.31
N LEU A 51 -1.09 6.72 -7.01
CA LEU A 51 0.37 6.64 -7.00
C LEU A 51 0.91 6.84 -8.42
N PRO A 52 2.00 7.61 -8.58
CA PRO A 52 2.55 7.94 -9.90
C PRO A 52 3.13 6.71 -10.62
N ALA A 53 3.36 5.62 -9.88
CA ALA A 53 3.84 4.37 -10.41
C ALA A 53 3.19 3.18 -9.67
N PRO A 54 3.00 2.04 -10.37
CA PRO A 54 2.42 0.84 -9.78
C PRO A 54 3.33 0.29 -8.68
N VAL A 55 2.75 -0.26 -7.62
CA VAL A 55 3.50 -0.75 -6.45
C VAL A 55 3.71 -2.26 -6.57
N TRP A 56 4.96 -2.69 -6.64
CA TRP A 56 5.28 -4.12 -6.79
C TRP A 56 5.49 -4.86 -5.46
N LYS A 57 5.85 -4.14 -4.39
CA LYS A 57 6.18 -4.74 -3.10
C LYS A 57 5.78 -3.83 -1.95
N LEU A 58 5.31 -4.44 -0.87
CA LEU A 58 4.94 -3.78 0.38
C LEU A 58 5.47 -4.59 1.57
N LYS A 59 5.85 -3.90 2.66
CA LYS A 59 6.23 -4.51 3.94
C LYS A 59 5.80 -3.63 5.11
N PHE A 60 5.20 -4.24 6.13
CA PHE A 60 4.94 -3.57 7.40
C PHE A 60 6.22 -3.43 8.23
N SER A 61 6.26 -2.40 9.06
CA SER A 61 7.16 -2.32 10.22
C SER A 61 6.83 -3.44 11.21
N PHE A 62 7.75 -3.72 12.15
CA PHE A 62 7.55 -4.79 13.13
C PHE A 62 6.36 -4.51 14.07
N ASP A 63 6.17 -3.24 14.45
CA ASP A 63 5.06 -2.78 15.28
C ASP A 63 3.74 -2.60 14.52
N GLY A 64 3.77 -2.61 13.18
CA GLY A 64 2.59 -2.37 12.34
C GLY A 64 2.06 -0.93 12.34
N GLU A 65 2.76 0.00 12.99
CA GLU A 65 2.39 1.42 12.94
C GLU A 65 2.68 2.03 11.56
N GLU A 66 3.56 1.40 10.77
CA GLU A 66 3.97 1.89 9.48
C GLU A 66 4.10 0.75 8.47
N PHE A 67 4.06 1.09 7.18
CA PHE A 67 4.47 0.19 6.11
C PHE A 67 5.20 0.93 5.01
N ALA A 68 6.15 0.24 4.39
CA ALA A 68 6.88 0.72 3.24
C ALA A 68 6.32 0.10 1.96
N SER A 69 6.17 0.91 0.91
CA SER A 69 5.85 0.45 -0.43
C SER A 69 6.93 0.87 -1.41
N ILE A 70 7.25 -0.03 -2.34
CA ILE A 70 8.24 0.23 -3.38
C ILE A 70 7.48 0.43 -4.70
N PRO A 71 7.63 1.57 -5.37
CA PRO A 71 7.13 1.75 -6.73
C PRO A 71 7.95 0.93 -7.73
N LEU A 72 7.30 0.41 -8.75
CA LEU A 72 7.96 -0.20 -9.89
C LEU A 72 8.55 0.92 -10.77
N PRO A 73 9.87 0.94 -11.02
CA PRO A 73 10.44 1.90 -11.95
C PRO A 73 9.89 1.65 -13.36
N GLN A 74 9.29 2.68 -13.96
CA GLN A 74 8.78 2.58 -15.32
C GLN A 74 9.95 2.54 -16.31
N ARG A 75 10.04 1.47 -17.11
CA ARG A 75 11.05 1.32 -18.16
C ARG A 75 10.99 2.52 -19.11
N GLY A 76 12.05 3.33 -19.14
CA GLY A 76 12.18 4.49 -20.03
C GLY A 76 12.21 5.85 -19.32
N ILE A 77 11.76 5.93 -18.06
CA ILE A 77 11.88 7.15 -17.26
C ILE A 77 13.09 6.97 -16.34
N GLN A 78 14.24 7.54 -16.71
CA GLN A 78 15.37 7.69 -15.80
C GLN A 78 15.08 8.78 -14.76
N SER A 79 14.03 8.58 -13.95
CA SER A 79 13.94 9.32 -12.69
C SER A 79 15.00 8.73 -11.79
N SER A 80 16.08 9.49 -11.57
CA SER A 80 17.27 9.15 -10.79
C SER A 80 17.01 8.87 -9.30
N LYS A 81 15.77 8.64 -8.90
CA LYS A 81 15.37 8.48 -7.51
C LYS A 81 14.70 7.11 -7.35
N ASN A 82 15.49 6.14 -6.89
CA ASN A 82 14.99 4.88 -6.34
C ASN A 82 14.24 5.20 -5.03
N THR A 83 13.02 5.71 -5.15
CA THR A 83 12.23 6.09 -3.99
C THR A 83 11.51 4.88 -3.41
N LEU A 84 11.41 4.85 -2.08
CA LEU A 84 10.39 4.08 -1.39
C LEU A 84 9.42 5.07 -0.73
N ASN A 85 8.18 4.65 -0.54
CA ASN A 85 7.19 5.44 0.19
C ASN A 85 6.95 4.77 1.54
N VAL A 86 6.95 5.55 2.62
CA VAL A 86 6.55 5.09 3.96
C VAL A 86 5.18 5.67 4.28
N TRP A 87 4.33 4.85 4.87
CA TRP A 87 2.95 5.15 5.19
C TRP A 87 2.71 4.83 6.66
N ARG A 88 2.15 5.77 7.43
CA ARG A 88 1.73 5.51 8.82
C ARG A 88 0.29 4.99 8.84
N THR A 89 0.05 3.84 9.46
CA THR A 89 -1.27 3.19 9.49
C THR A 89 -2.31 4.03 10.26
N GLY A 90 -1.92 4.64 11.38
CA GLY A 90 -2.81 5.51 12.16
C GLY A 90 -3.18 6.84 11.47
N GLU A 91 -2.37 7.32 10.50
CA GLU A 91 -2.70 8.51 9.72
C GLU A 91 -3.72 8.20 8.61
N LEU A 92 -3.83 6.94 8.18
CA LEU A 92 -4.81 6.53 7.18
C LEU A 92 -6.25 6.55 7.71
N ASP A 93 -6.43 6.39 9.02
CA ASP A 93 -7.71 6.60 9.70
C ASP A 93 -8.15 8.08 9.63
N ASN A 94 -7.19 9.01 9.57
CA ASN A 94 -7.43 10.44 9.41
C ASN A 94 -7.31 10.83 7.92
N ALA A 95 -8.41 10.71 7.19
CA ALA A 95 -8.53 10.91 5.73
C ALA A 95 -8.02 12.26 5.15
N GLN A 96 -7.39 13.13 5.93
CA GLN A 96 -6.96 14.48 5.57
C GLN A 96 -5.44 14.72 5.65
N ALA A 97 -4.64 13.75 6.12
CA ALA A 97 -3.21 13.92 6.37
C ALA A 97 -2.32 13.08 5.43
N MET A 98 -2.52 13.16 4.11
CA MET A 98 -1.62 12.52 3.15
C MET A 98 -0.45 13.47 2.82
N LYS A 99 0.56 13.55 3.71
CA LYS A 99 1.90 14.05 3.32
C LYS A 99 2.78 12.84 2.99
N VAL A 100 3.07 12.66 1.71
CA VAL A 100 4.08 11.70 1.25
C VAL A 100 5.44 12.14 1.80
N ILE A 101 5.91 11.48 2.85
CA ILE A 101 7.27 11.68 3.36
C ILE A 101 8.19 10.80 2.51
N PHE A 102 8.95 11.45 1.62
CA PHE A 102 10.04 10.81 0.90
C PHE A 102 11.22 10.61 1.85
N ILE A 103 11.44 9.39 2.34
CA ILE A 103 12.69 9.05 3.02
C ILE A 103 13.71 8.67 1.95
N ILE A 104 14.69 9.55 1.72
CA ILE A 104 15.89 9.25 0.94
C ILE A 104 16.83 8.48 1.86
N ILE A 105 17.09 7.21 1.56
CA ILE A 105 18.16 6.45 2.21
C ILE A 105 19.47 6.86 1.52
N TYR A 106 20.42 7.40 2.30
CA TYR A 106 21.77 7.76 1.84
C TYR A 106 22.65 6.51 1.70
#